data_AF-A0A6N9BD84-F1
#
_entry.id   AF-A0A6N9BD84-F1
#
_cell.length_a   1.000
_cell.length_b   1.000
_cell.length_c   1.000
_cell.angle_alpha   90.00
_cell.angle_beta   90.00
_cell.angle_gamma   90.00
#
_symmetry.space_group_name_H-M   'P 1'
#
loop_
_entity.id
_entity.type
_entity.pdbx_description
1 polymer ?
#
loop_
_entity_poly.entity_id
_entity_poly.type
_entity_poly.pdbx_seq_one_letter_code
_entity_poly.pdbx_strand_id
1 'polypeptide(L)'
;IMKFYEAAKYYYYPGMHEPGSMLSAGFNKKFWDSLSKADQTLIEAAASMENDVMMAEYNAKNGAALARLTRDQGVQVRKFNDDIYDAFGKASDEVFAGVVTHSKLAKRIHDSFAKARLEVGGWMSLADQAFIAQRNRVLGVTS
;
A
#
# COMPACT_ATOMS: atom_id res chain seq x y z
N ILE A 1 10.32 -18.51 0.81
CA ILE A 1 9.10 -18.10 0.05
C ILE A 1 7.91 -18.87 0.61
N MET A 2 6.79 -18.20 0.91
CA MET A 2 5.66 -18.75 1.72
C MET A 2 4.75 -19.76 0.98
N LYS A 3 4.76 -19.77 -0.36
CA LYS A 3 4.08 -20.78 -1.21
C LYS A 3 2.56 -20.94 -1.02
N PHE A 4 1.83 -19.88 -0.66
CA PHE A 4 0.39 -19.94 -0.47
C PHE A 4 -0.42 -20.51 -1.64
N TYR A 5 0.10 -20.40 -2.87
CA TYR A 5 -0.52 -20.99 -4.07
C TYR A 5 -0.65 -22.52 -4.01
N GLU A 6 0.07 -23.22 -3.12
CA GLU A 6 -0.08 -24.66 -2.92
C GLU A 6 -1.42 -24.98 -2.22
N ALA A 7 -1.91 -24.09 -1.36
CA ALA A 7 -3.16 -24.27 -0.59
C ALA A 7 -4.33 -23.40 -1.07
N ALA A 8 -4.06 -22.22 -1.66
CA ALA A 8 -5.07 -21.25 -2.09
C ALA A 8 -4.86 -20.83 -3.54
N LYS A 9 -5.80 -21.17 -4.43
CA LYS A 9 -5.69 -20.85 -5.86
C LYS A 9 -6.27 -19.48 -6.23
N TYR A 10 -7.12 -18.89 -5.40
CA TYR A 10 -7.71 -17.59 -5.71
C TYR A 10 -6.89 -16.46 -5.10
N TYR A 11 -6.46 -15.53 -5.95
CA TYR A 11 -5.76 -14.31 -5.54
C TYR A 11 -6.61 -13.10 -5.93
N TYR A 12 -7.16 -12.41 -4.91
CA TYR A 12 -8.05 -11.28 -5.14
C TYR A 12 -7.31 -9.93 -5.27
N TYR A 13 -7.83 -9.06 -6.14
CA TYR A 13 -7.32 -7.70 -6.38
C TYR A 13 -8.44 -6.67 -6.57
N PRO A 14 -8.12 -5.35 -6.47
CA PRO A 14 -6.94 -4.83 -5.76
C PRO A 14 -7.00 -5.15 -4.26
N GLY A 15 -5.86 -5.11 -3.57
CA GLY A 15 -5.80 -5.32 -2.12
C GLY A 15 -6.56 -4.22 -1.39
N MET A 16 -7.83 -4.45 -1.04
CA MET A 16 -8.70 -3.41 -0.48
C MET A 16 -8.26 -2.94 0.91
N HIS A 17 -7.58 -3.80 1.66
CA HIS A 17 -7.14 -3.53 3.03
C HIS A 17 -5.88 -2.67 3.09
N GLU A 18 -5.02 -2.73 2.07
CA GLU A 18 -3.71 -2.07 2.09
C GLU A 18 -3.19 -1.84 0.65
N PRO A 19 -3.16 -0.58 0.17
CA PRO A 19 -2.70 -0.26 -1.18
C PRO A 19 -1.16 -0.24 -1.30
N GLY A 20 -0.45 -0.23 -0.17
CA GLY A 20 1.01 -0.27 -0.10
C GLY A 20 1.50 0.05 1.32
N SER A 21 2.21 -0.89 1.94
CA SER A 21 2.73 -0.73 3.29
C SER A 21 3.92 0.23 3.31
N MET A 22 3.86 1.27 4.14
CA MET A 22 5.05 1.96 4.59
C MET A 22 5.58 1.24 5.83
N LEU A 23 6.81 0.73 5.76
CA LEU A 23 7.45 0.11 6.91
C LEU A 23 7.99 1.18 7.86
N SER A 24 8.10 0.83 9.14
CA SER A 24 8.63 1.72 10.19
C SER A 24 9.80 1.07 10.91
N ALA A 25 10.87 1.85 11.14
CA ALA A 25 11.95 1.49 12.05
C ALA A 25 11.72 2.18 13.41
N GLY A 26 11.58 1.38 14.47
CA GLY A 26 11.43 1.87 15.84
C GLY A 26 12.71 1.64 16.64
N PHE A 27 13.10 2.63 17.45
CA PHE A 27 14.27 2.55 18.32
C PHE A 27 13.88 2.82 19.77
N ASN A 28 14.58 2.18 20.70
CA ASN A 28 14.47 2.56 22.11
C ASN A 28 14.91 4.03 22.27
N LYS A 29 14.11 4.84 22.94
CA LYS A 29 14.38 6.28 23.09
C LYS A 29 15.73 6.57 23.76
N LYS A 30 16.10 5.83 24.82
CA LYS A 30 17.38 6.05 25.51
C LYS A 30 18.57 5.74 24.61
N PHE A 31 18.47 4.67 23.82
CA PHE A 31 19.48 4.35 22.81
C PHE A 31 19.58 5.46 21.77
N TRP A 32 18.44 5.87 21.19
CA TRP A 32 18.41 6.93 20.18
C TRP A 32 19.04 8.23 20.68
N ASP A 33 18.66 8.66 21.88
CA ASP A 33 19.16 9.88 22.51
C ASP A 33 20.66 9.79 22.89
N SER A 34 21.21 8.57 23.01
CA SER A 34 22.65 8.36 23.29
C SER A 34 23.55 8.47 22.05
N LEU A 35 22.97 8.42 20.85
CA LEU A 35 23.70 8.51 19.59
C LEU A 35 24.15 9.95 19.31
N SER A 36 25.25 10.09 18.57
CA SER A 36 25.64 11.40 18.04
C SER A 36 24.60 11.89 17.03
N LYS A 37 24.52 13.20 16.79
CA LYS A 37 23.62 13.73 15.76
C LYS A 37 23.97 13.20 14.36
N ALA A 38 25.25 12.94 14.10
CA ALA A 38 25.71 12.35 12.85
C ALA A 38 25.14 10.93 12.67
N ASP A 39 25.19 10.10 13.71
CA ASP A 39 24.67 8.73 13.66
C ASP A 39 23.14 8.70 13.53
N GLN A 40 22.42 9.55 14.29
CA GLN A 40 20.96 9.70 14.13
C GLN A 40 20.60 10.07 12.69
N THR A 41 21.31 11.04 12.11
CA THR A 41 21.07 11.51 10.75
C THR A 41 21.39 10.41 9.72
N LEU A 42 22.46 9.65 9.92
CA LEU A 42 22.82 8.52 9.06
C LEU A 42 21.72 7.44 9.08
N ILE A 43 21.19 7.12 10.27
CA ILE A 43 20.10 6.12 10.41
C ILE A 43 18.82 6.63 9.75
N GLU A 44 18.44 7.89 9.98
CA GLU A 44 17.27 8.51 9.32
C GLU A 44 17.39 8.47 7.79
N ALA A 45 18.57 8.78 7.26
CA ALA A 45 18.85 8.75 5.82
C ALA A 45 18.77 7.32 5.25
N ALA A 46 19.38 6.34 5.93
CA ALA A 46 19.34 4.95 5.51
C ALA A 46 17.91 4.40 5.53
N ALA A 47 17.15 4.64 6.61
CA ALA A 47 15.77 4.18 6.71
C ALA A 47 14.86 4.81 5.65
N SER A 48 15.05 6.10 5.35
CA SER A 48 14.28 6.79 4.30
C SER A 48 14.62 6.24 2.91
N MET A 49 15.90 6.04 2.61
CA MET A 49 16.34 5.49 1.34
C MET A 49 15.83 4.06 1.13
N GLU A 50 15.89 3.21 2.17
CA GLU A 50 15.34 1.86 2.08
C GLU A 50 13.83 1.85 1.88
N ASN A 51 13.09 2.80 2.47
CA ASN A 51 11.65 2.93 2.23
C ASN A 51 11.33 3.22 0.76
N ASP A 52 12.10 4.11 0.13
CA ASP A 52 11.96 4.47 -1.28
C ASP A 52 12.39 3.32 -2.21
N VAL A 53 13.55 2.71 -1.95
CA VAL A 53 14.10 1.61 -2.74
C VAL A 53 13.18 0.40 -2.70
N MET A 54 12.63 0.06 -1.53
CA MET A 54 11.69 -1.05 -1.37
C MET A 54 10.50 -0.93 -2.34
N MET A 55 9.88 0.25 -2.44
CA MET A 55 8.76 0.47 -3.36
C MET A 55 9.17 0.29 -4.83
N ALA A 56 10.35 0.81 -5.20
CA ALA A 56 10.88 0.65 -6.56
C ALA A 56 11.14 -0.84 -6.89
N GLU A 57 11.69 -1.61 -5.95
CA GLU A 57 11.91 -3.03 -6.12
C GLU A 57 10.61 -3.82 -6.28
N TYR A 58 9.58 -3.50 -5.48
CA TYR A 58 8.27 -4.12 -5.64
C TYR A 58 7.69 -3.88 -7.04
N ASN A 59 7.73 -2.64 -7.52
CA ASN A 59 7.26 -2.31 -8.86
C ASN A 59 8.04 -3.04 -9.97
N ALA A 60 9.36 -3.19 -9.82
CA ALA A 60 10.18 -3.92 -10.78
C ALA A 60 9.93 -5.44 -10.78
N LYS A 61 9.71 -6.03 -9.59
CA LYS A 61 9.69 -7.50 -9.41
C LYS A 61 8.28 -8.10 -9.48
N ASN A 62 7.23 -7.35 -9.12
CA ASN A 62 5.87 -7.89 -8.96
C ASN A 62 5.25 -8.41 -10.27
N GLY A 63 5.49 -7.75 -11.41
CA GLY A 63 4.97 -8.20 -12.71
C GLY A 63 5.46 -9.60 -13.09
N ALA A 64 6.77 -9.83 -12.96
CA ALA A 64 7.37 -11.14 -13.22
C ALA A 64 6.90 -12.20 -12.20
N ALA A 65 6.70 -11.83 -10.94
CA ALA A 65 6.18 -12.72 -9.93
C ALA A 65 4.72 -13.14 -10.19
N LEU A 66 3.86 -12.19 -10.55
CA LEU A 66 2.47 -12.47 -10.91
C LEU A 66 2.38 -13.38 -12.13
N ALA A 67 3.20 -13.16 -13.16
CA ALA A 67 3.24 -14.02 -14.33
C ALA A 67 3.59 -15.48 -13.99
N ARG A 68 4.55 -15.71 -13.09
CA ARG A 68 4.87 -17.08 -12.62
C ARG A 68 3.71 -17.69 -11.82
N LEU A 69 3.07 -16.91 -10.95
CA LEU A 69 1.92 -17.37 -10.17
C LEU A 69 0.79 -17.87 -11.08
N THR A 70 0.45 -17.09 -12.11
CA THR A 70 -0.68 -17.41 -13.00
C THR A 70 -0.33 -18.48 -14.03
N ARG A 71 0.84 -18.40 -14.67
CA ARG A 71 1.22 -19.32 -15.75
C ARG A 71 1.72 -20.66 -15.26
N ASP A 72 2.53 -20.68 -14.20
CA ASP A 72 3.26 -21.88 -13.80
C ASP A 72 2.63 -22.55 -12.57
N GLN A 73 1.94 -21.80 -11.72
CA GLN A 73 1.46 -22.27 -10.41
C GLN A 73 -0.07 -22.39 -10.32
N GLY A 74 -0.78 -22.03 -11.40
CA GLY A 74 -2.23 -22.15 -11.53
C GLY A 74 -3.03 -21.21 -10.64
N VAL A 75 -2.43 -20.09 -10.20
CA VAL A 75 -3.15 -19.06 -9.44
C VAL A 75 -4.15 -18.35 -10.35
N GLN A 76 -5.35 -18.15 -9.85
CA GLN A 76 -6.46 -17.51 -10.53
C GLN A 76 -6.70 -16.14 -9.91
N VAL A 77 -6.39 -15.10 -10.68
CA VAL A 77 -6.60 -13.71 -10.27
C VAL A 77 -8.10 -13.39 -10.34
N ARG A 78 -8.62 -12.73 -9.30
CA ARG A 78 -10.04 -12.43 -9.13
C ARG A 78 -10.24 -10.99 -8.67
N LYS A 79 -11.22 -10.29 -9.23
CA LYS A 79 -11.55 -8.94 -8.78
C LYS A 79 -12.63 -9.03 -7.71
N PHE A 80 -12.52 -8.22 -6.65
CA PHE A 80 -13.69 -7.97 -5.79
C PHE A 80 -14.77 -7.21 -6.59
N ASN A 81 -16.04 -7.50 -6.31
CA ASN A 81 -17.16 -6.78 -6.92
C ASN A 81 -17.44 -5.48 -6.15
N ASP A 82 -18.33 -4.66 -6.71
CA ASP A 82 -18.67 -3.36 -6.14
C ASP A 82 -19.36 -3.50 -4.77
N ASP A 83 -20.23 -4.52 -4.60
CA ASP A 83 -20.88 -4.79 -3.30
C ASP A 83 -19.87 -5.00 -2.15
N ILE A 84 -18.76 -5.70 -2.41
CA ILE A 84 -17.69 -5.91 -1.42
C ILE A 84 -16.96 -4.61 -1.11
N TYR A 85 -16.71 -3.77 -2.13
CA TYR A 85 -16.07 -2.47 -1.93
C TYR A 85 -16.97 -1.50 -1.15
N ASP A 86 -18.26 -1.45 -1.47
CA ASP A 86 -19.24 -0.61 -0.77
C ASP A 86 -19.40 -1.05 0.69
N ALA A 87 -19.48 -2.35 0.95
CA ALA A 87 -19.51 -2.89 2.30
C ALA A 87 -18.23 -2.57 3.08
N PHE A 88 -17.05 -2.68 2.45
CA PHE A 88 -15.77 -2.32 3.06
C PHE A 88 -15.69 -0.82 3.38
N GLY A 89 -16.14 0.04 2.47
CA GLY A 89 -16.20 1.49 2.67
C GLY A 89 -17.07 1.85 3.87
N LYS A 90 -18.29 1.31 3.92
CA LYS A 90 -19.21 1.52 5.05
C LYS A 90 -18.60 1.06 6.39
N ALA A 91 -18.06 -0.15 6.45
CA ALA A 91 -17.45 -0.68 7.66
C ALA A 91 -16.22 0.14 8.09
N SER A 92 -15.42 0.63 7.14
CA SER A 92 -14.27 1.49 7.42
C SER A 92 -14.70 2.82 8.04
N ASP A 93 -15.75 3.44 7.51
CA ASP A 93 -16.29 4.70 8.05
C ASP A 93 -16.83 4.52 9.47
N GLU A 94 -17.53 3.41 9.75
CA GLU A 94 -17.99 3.06 11.10
C GLU A 94 -16.83 2.90 12.10
N VAL A 95 -15.75 2.23 11.69
CA VAL A 95 -14.54 2.09 12.51
C VAL A 95 -13.91 3.46 12.77
N PHE A 96 -13.72 4.28 11.73
CA PHE A 96 -13.08 5.58 11.89
C PHE A 96 -13.92 6.56 12.72
N ALA A 97 -15.26 6.48 12.64
CA ALA A 97 -16.16 7.23 13.51
C ALA A 97 -15.89 6.95 15.00
N GLY A 98 -15.58 5.70 15.35
CA GLY A 98 -15.13 5.36 16.71
C GLY A 98 -13.70 5.85 17.00
N VAL A 99 -12.76 5.63 16.09
CA VAL A 99 -11.34 6.01 16.26
C VAL A 99 -11.18 7.50 16.56
N VAL A 100 -11.88 8.37 15.84
CA VAL A 100 -11.74 9.83 16.03
C VAL A 100 -12.26 10.32 17.37
N THR A 101 -13.15 9.56 18.02
CA THR A 101 -13.63 9.91 19.37
C THR A 101 -12.66 9.49 20.48
N HIS A 102 -11.73 8.59 20.20
CA HIS A 102 -10.83 8.03 21.21
C HIS A 102 -9.88 9.07 21.81
N SER A 103 -9.35 9.99 20.99
CA SER A 103 -8.51 11.10 21.49
C SER A 103 -8.38 12.23 20.48
N LYS A 104 -7.97 13.40 20.97
CA LYS A 104 -7.58 14.55 20.13
C LYS A 104 -6.47 14.20 19.14
N LEU A 105 -5.54 13.31 19.53
CA LEU A 105 -4.45 12.85 18.66
C LEU A 105 -4.97 11.98 17.52
N ALA A 106 -5.82 10.99 17.84
CA ALA A 106 -6.41 10.11 16.84
C ALA A 106 -7.24 10.90 15.83
N LYS A 107 -8.07 11.85 16.30
CA LYS A 107 -8.80 12.76 15.43
C LYS A 107 -7.87 13.55 14.51
N ARG A 108 -6.82 14.17 15.05
CA ARG A 108 -5.87 14.96 14.25
C ARG A 108 -5.18 14.13 13.17
N ILE A 109 -4.77 12.91 13.49
CA ILE A 109 -4.12 12.00 12.53
C ILE A 109 -5.12 11.62 11.42
N HIS A 110 -6.33 11.22 11.79
CA HIS A 110 -7.36 10.82 10.82
C HIS A 110 -7.77 11.98 9.92
N ASP A 111 -8.03 13.17 10.46
CA ASP A 111 -8.40 14.36 9.68
C ASP A 111 -7.29 14.70 8.67
N SER A 112 -6.02 14.64 9.09
CA SER A 112 -4.87 14.87 8.22
C SER A 112 -4.79 13.83 7.10
N PHE A 113 -4.95 12.56 7.44
CA PHE A 113 -4.93 11.46 6.48
C PHE A 113 -6.08 11.58 5.46
N ALA A 114 -7.31 11.79 5.94
CA ALA A 114 -8.50 11.88 5.10
C ALA A 114 -8.40 13.04 4.10
N LYS A 115 -7.89 14.19 4.53
CA LYS A 115 -7.61 15.33 3.64
C LYS A 115 -6.61 14.96 2.56
N ALA A 116 -5.45 14.42 2.95
CA ALA A 116 -4.41 14.04 1.98
C ALA A 116 -4.91 12.98 0.99
N ARG A 117 -5.68 11.99 1.47
CA ARG A 117 -6.29 10.96 0.62
C ARG A 117 -7.19 11.55 -0.46
N LEU A 118 -8.00 12.56 -0.13
CA LEU A 118 -8.87 13.23 -1.10
C LEU A 118 -8.06 14.01 -2.15
N GLU A 119 -7.10 14.82 -1.70
CA GLU A 119 -6.28 15.66 -2.58
C GLU A 119 -5.41 14.82 -3.53
N VAL A 120 -4.69 13.84 -2.99
CA VAL A 120 -3.83 12.93 -3.76
C VAL A 120 -4.66 12.05 -4.68
N GLY A 121 -5.78 11.50 -4.19
CA GLY A 121 -6.66 10.68 -5.01
C GLY A 121 -7.21 11.43 -6.23
N GLY A 122 -7.61 12.69 -6.04
CA GLY A 122 -8.04 13.57 -7.15
C GLY A 122 -6.94 13.74 -8.19
N TRP A 123 -5.70 14.03 -7.76
CA TRP A 123 -4.56 14.14 -8.66
C TRP A 123 -4.24 12.82 -9.40
N MET A 124 -4.14 11.70 -8.68
CA MET A 124 -3.79 10.39 -9.26
C MET A 124 -4.82 9.92 -10.30
N SER A 125 -6.10 10.29 -10.13
CA SER A 125 -7.15 9.98 -11.10
C SER A 125 -6.90 10.60 -12.48
N LEU A 126 -6.30 11.79 -12.51
CA LEU A 126 -5.98 12.54 -13.73
C LEU A 126 -4.60 12.16 -14.32
N ALA A 127 -3.66 11.80 -13.45
CA ALA A 127 -2.29 11.47 -13.82
C ALA A 127 -2.15 9.97 -14.11
N ASP A 128 -1.58 9.22 -13.17
CA ASP A 128 -1.13 7.84 -13.37
C ASP A 128 -2.28 6.91 -13.77
N GLN A 129 -3.45 7.03 -13.14
CA GLN A 129 -4.58 6.14 -13.42
C GLN A 129 -5.07 6.30 -14.87
N ALA A 130 -5.28 7.54 -15.32
CA ALA A 130 -5.72 7.83 -16.68
C ALA A 130 -4.65 7.44 -17.71
N PHE A 131 -3.39 7.79 -17.45
CA PHE A 131 -2.28 7.47 -18.36
C PHE A 131 -2.08 5.97 -18.52
N ILE A 132 -1.99 5.21 -17.41
CA ILE A 132 -1.77 3.77 -17.45
C ILE A 132 -2.92 3.07 -18.17
N ALA A 133 -4.18 3.48 -17.91
CA ALA A 133 -5.35 2.92 -18.58
C ALA A 133 -5.26 3.10 -20.11
N GLN A 134 -4.98 4.32 -20.58
CA GLN A 134 -4.88 4.60 -22.02
C GLN A 134 -3.67 3.93 -22.67
N ARG A 135 -2.51 3.96 -22.03
CA ARG A 135 -1.30 3.29 -22.51
C ARG A 135 -1.53 1.79 -22.66
N ASN A 136 -2.06 1.13 -21.63
CA ASN A 136 -2.29 -0.31 -21.66
C ASN A 136 -3.33 -0.69 -22.73
N ARG A 137 -4.38 0.11 -22.92
CA ARG A 137 -5.36 -0.08 -24.00
C ARG A 137 -4.71 -0.09 -25.38
N VAL A 138 -3.83 0.88 -25.67
CA VAL A 138 -3.16 0.99 -26.97
C VAL A 138 -2.13 -0.13 -27.18
N LEU A 139 -1.42 -0.53 -26.12
CA LEU A 139 -0.41 -1.58 -26.18
C LEU A 139 -1.00 -3.00 -26.11
N GLY A 140 -2.31 -3.16 -25.91
CA GLY A 140 -2.95 -4.47 -25.72
C GLY A 140 -2.51 -5.18 -24.44
N VAL A 141 -2.02 -4.44 -23.43
CA VAL A 141 -1.62 -5.00 -22.14
C VAL A 141 -2.88 -5.36 -21.37
N THR A 142 -3.10 -6.66 -21.15
CA THR A 142 -4.20 -7.21 -20.38
C THR A 142 -3.67 -7.85 -19.10
N SER A 143 -4.40 -7.65 -18.00
CA SER A 143 -4.16 -8.28 -16.70
C SER A 143 -4.85 -9.63 -16.60
#